data_AF-X1FN22-F1
#
_entry.id   AF-X1FN22-F1
#
_cell.length_a   1.000
_cell.length_b   1.000
_cell.length_c   1.000
_cell.angle_alpha   90.00
_cell.angle_beta   90.00
_cell.angle_gamma   90.00
#
_symmetry.space_group_name_H-M   'P 1'
#
loop_
_entity.id
_entity.type
_entity.pdbx_description
1 polymer ?
#
loop_
_entity_poly.entity_id
_entity_poly.type
_entity_poly.pdbx_seq_one_letter_code
_entity_poly.pdbx_strand_id
1 'polypeptide(L)'
;EWRGYLRKGEFWKSPILAYRLRGRLGENLPFYEQFYLGGLETLRGYKENEFRGDKVVLGSLELRVPLAKEFLGSLFVDAGKAWSED
;
A
#
# COMPACT_ATOMS: atom_id res chain seq x y z
N GLU A 1 2.13 11.02 -2.71
CA GLU A 1 2.28 9.76 -1.94
C GLU A 1 3.02 10.07 -0.66
N TRP A 2 2.56 9.55 0.48
CA TRP A 2 3.22 9.68 1.77
C TRP A 2 3.69 8.32 2.25
N ARG A 3 4.88 8.29 2.82
CA ARG A 3 5.49 7.11 3.43
C ARG A 3 6.17 7.54 4.71
N GLY A 4 6.10 6.69 5.72
CA GLY A 4 6.86 6.89 6.93
C GLY A 4 7.15 5.58 7.64
N TYR A 5 8.13 5.66 8.52
CA TYR A 5 8.63 4.52 9.28
C TYR A 5 8.78 4.94 10.72
N LEU A 6 8.19 4.16 11.61
CA LEU A 6 8.29 4.33 13.05
C LEU A 6 9.06 3.14 13.60
N ARG A 7 10.21 3.41 14.21
CA ARG A 7 11.02 2.40 14.90
C ARG A 7 11.03 2.71 16.38
N LYS A 8 10.56 1.77 17.19
CA LYS A 8 10.56 1.90 18.65
C LYS A 8 11.87 1.35 19.21
N GLY A 9 12.90 2.20 19.29
CA GLY A 9 14.21 1.91 19.90
C GLY A 9 15.38 1.70 18.95
N GLU A 10 16.60 1.85 19.46
CA GLU A 10 17.86 1.75 18.72
C GLU A 10 18.43 0.32 18.65
N PHE A 11 17.77 -0.65 19.31
CA PHE A 11 18.22 -2.03 19.39
C PHE A 11 17.97 -2.80 18.10
N TRP A 12 18.84 -3.76 17.75
CA TRP A 12 18.80 -4.49 16.47
C TRP A 12 17.53 -5.35 16.28
N LYS A 13 16.81 -5.67 17.37
CA LYS A 13 15.52 -6.37 17.32
C LYS A 13 14.28 -5.46 17.28
N SER A 14 14.45 -4.14 17.17
CA SER A 14 13.31 -3.23 17.22
C SER A 14 12.37 -3.42 16.03
N PRO A 15 11.06 -3.62 16.27
CA PRO A 15 10.10 -3.71 15.19
C PRO A 15 9.96 -2.35 14.48
N ILE A 16 9.66 -2.42 13.19
CA ILE A 16 9.45 -1.25 12.34
C ILE A 16 8.01 -1.26 11.88
N LEU A 17 7.27 -0.21 12.21
CA LEU A 17 5.96 0.04 11.62
C LEU A 17 6.15 0.98 10.42
N ALA A 18 5.89 0.47 9.23
CA ALA A 18 5.84 1.24 8.01
C ALA A 18 4.39 1.57 7.66
N TYR A 19 4.16 2.77 7.15
CA TYR A 19 2.87 3.16 6.60
C TYR A 19 3.05 3.80 5.23
N ARG A 20 2.04 3.64 4.37
CA ARG A 20 1.98 4.26 3.04
C ARG A 20 0.57 4.77 2.81
N LEU A 21 0.46 6.00 2.33
CA LEU A 21 -0.79 6.58 1.83
C LEU A 21 -0.55 7.09 0.41
N ARG A 22 -1.32 6.61 -0.56
CA ARG A 22 -1.26 7.03 -1.96
C ARG A 22 -2.65 7.48 -2.38
N GLY A 23 -2.72 8.63 -3.02
CA GLY A 23 -3.91 9.09 -3.73
C GLY A 23 -3.51 9.54 -5.13
N ARG A 24 -4.37 9.30 -6.11
CA ARG A 24 -4.29 9.89 -7.45
C ARG A 24 -5.67 10.37 -7.86
N LEU A 25 -5.70 11.51 -8.52
CA LEU A 25 -6.91 12.14 -9.02
C LEU A 25 -6.70 12.43 -10.50
N GLY A 26 -7.66 12.04 -11.30
CA GLY A 26 -7.80 12.38 -12.70
C GLY A 26 -9.25 12.77 -12.99
N GLU A 27 -9.47 13.30 -14.18
CA GLU A 27 -10.79 13.74 -14.66
C GLU A 27 -11.02 13.10 -16.03
N ASN A 28 -12.10 12.31 -16.16
CA ASN A 28 -12.52 11.67 -17.41
C ASN A 28 -11.40 10.93 -18.13
N LEU A 29 -10.67 10.09 -17.39
CA LEU A 29 -9.54 9.35 -17.95
C LEU A 29 -10.05 8.26 -18.91
N PRO A 30 -9.49 8.15 -20.13
CA PRO A 30 -9.80 7.02 -20.99
C PRO A 30 -9.38 5.71 -20.31
N PHE A 31 -10.04 4.60 -20.67
CA PHE A 31 -9.87 3.30 -20.01
C PHE A 31 -8.41 2.88 -19.78
N TYR A 32 -7.53 3.12 -20.76
CA TYR A 32 -6.11 2.75 -20.70
C TYR A 32 -5.27 3.68 -19.81
N GLU A 33 -5.78 4.85 -19.42
CA GLU A 33 -5.14 5.80 -18.52
C GLU A 33 -5.69 5.76 -17.09
N GLN A 34 -6.79 5.02 -16.85
CA GLN A 34 -7.34 4.86 -15.51
C GLN A 34 -6.29 4.30 -14.54
N PHE A 35 -6.42 4.68 -13.28
CA PHE A 35 -5.57 4.15 -12.23
C PHE A 35 -6.10 2.79 -11.76
N TYR A 36 -5.19 1.92 -11.36
CA TYR A 36 -5.50 0.56 -10.95
C TYR A 36 -5.09 0.30 -9.50
N LEU A 37 -5.85 -0.57 -8.85
CA LEU A 37 -5.53 -1.18 -7.56
C LEU A 37 -5.75 -2.70 -7.63
N GLY A 38 -4.95 -3.45 -6.90
CA GLY A 38 -4.92 -4.91 -6.89
C GLY A 38 -3.50 -5.44 -7.03
N GLY A 39 -3.30 -6.70 -6.61
CA GLY A 39 -2.02 -7.39 -6.66
C GLY A 39 -0.99 -6.96 -5.62
N LEU A 40 0.27 -7.37 -5.85
CA LEU A 40 1.29 -7.40 -4.79
C LEU A 40 1.75 -6.01 -4.33
N GLU A 41 1.73 -5.03 -5.23
CA GLU A 41 2.31 -3.70 -4.98
C GLU A 41 1.32 -2.69 -4.41
N THR A 42 0.01 -2.97 -4.49
CA THR A 42 -1.03 -2.03 -4.06
C THR A 42 -1.99 -2.64 -3.04
N LEU A 43 -2.86 -3.55 -3.45
CA LEU A 43 -3.92 -4.14 -2.64
C LEU A 43 -3.69 -5.66 -2.58
N ARG A 44 -2.79 -6.07 -1.68
CA ARG A 44 -2.38 -7.47 -1.55
C ARG A 44 -3.59 -8.34 -1.19
N GLY A 45 -3.63 -9.54 -1.77
CA GLY A 45 -4.74 -10.48 -1.63
C GLY A 45 -5.80 -10.38 -2.74
N TYR A 46 -5.77 -9.31 -3.54
CA TYR A 46 -6.59 -9.17 -4.75
C TYR A 46 -5.79 -9.47 -6.01
N LYS A 47 -6.47 -9.76 -7.13
CA LYS A 47 -5.83 -9.95 -8.43
C LYS A 47 -5.19 -8.64 -8.90
N GLU A 48 -4.19 -8.77 -9.77
CA GLU A 48 -3.54 -7.62 -10.39
C GLU A 48 -4.57 -6.77 -11.14
N ASN A 49 -4.56 -5.45 -10.93
CA ASN A 49 -5.47 -4.50 -11.57
C ASN A 49 -6.98 -4.81 -11.42
N GLU A 50 -7.38 -5.48 -10.34
CA GLU A 50 -8.78 -5.89 -10.11
C GLU A 50 -9.74 -4.71 -10.01
N PHE A 51 -9.28 -3.58 -9.44
CA PHE A 51 -10.05 -2.35 -9.32
C PHE A 51 -9.45 -1.24 -10.17
N ARG A 52 -10.31 -0.39 -10.74
CA ARG A 52 -9.89 0.74 -11.56
C ARG A 52 -10.79 1.94 -11.40
N GLY A 53 -10.27 3.11 -11.75
CA GLY A 53 -11.04 4.34 -11.83
C GLY A 53 -10.18 5.56 -12.09
N ASP A 54 -10.85 6.69 -12.28
CA ASP A 54 -10.22 7.98 -12.54
C ASP A 54 -9.56 8.55 -11.29
N LYS A 55 -10.04 8.10 -10.12
CA LYS A 55 -9.55 8.48 -8.81
C LYS A 55 -9.28 7.23 -8.00
N VAL A 56 -8.15 7.21 -7.30
CA VAL A 56 -7.77 6.11 -6.40
C VAL A 56 -7.24 6.65 -5.09
N VAL A 57 -7.55 5.94 -4.01
CA VAL A 57 -6.90 6.09 -2.71
C VAL A 57 -6.48 4.72 -2.20
N LEU A 58 -5.30 4.65 -1.61
CA LEU A 58 -4.70 3.44 -1.05
C LEU A 58 -4.01 3.79 0.27
N GLY A 59 -4.27 2.99 1.28
CA GLY A 59 -3.54 2.97 2.53
C GLY A 59 -2.99 1.58 2.83
N SER A 60 -1.76 1.55 3.33
CA SER A 60 -1.07 0.33 3.73
C SER A 60 -0.38 0.54 5.07
N LEU A 61 -0.50 -0.45 5.95
CA LEU A 61 0.27 -0.58 7.17
C LEU A 61 1.04 -1.89 7.13
N GLU A 62 2.32 -1.85 7.51
CA GLU A 62 3.19 -3.02 7.52
C GLU A 62 4.06 -3.02 8.78
N LEU A 63 3.90 -4.05 9.59
CA LEU A 63 4.71 -4.32 10.78
C LEU A 63 5.81 -5.32 10.42
N ARG A 64 7.06 -4.89 10.52
CA ARG A 64 8.25 -5.70 10.26
C ARG A 64 8.92 -6.07 11.57
N VAL A 65 9.11 -7.36 11.79
CA VAL A 65 9.71 -7.90 13.02
C VAL A 65 10.97 -8.70 12.65
N PRO A 66 12.16 -8.32 13.15
CA PRO A 66 13.37 -9.14 13.04
C PRO A 66 13.25 -10.37 13.96
N LEU A 67 12.99 -11.52 13.35
CA LEU A 67 12.82 -12.80 14.03
C LEU A 67 14.17 -13.50 14.28
N ALA A 68 15.14 -13.32 13.37
CA ALA A 68 16.55 -13.72 13.53
C ALA A 68 17.47 -12.69 12.83
N LYS A 69 18.80 -12.86 12.92
CA LYS A 69 19.78 -11.91 12.33
C LYS A 69 19.57 -11.64 10.84
N GLU A 70 19.02 -12.61 10.11
CA GLU A 70 18.77 -12.52 8.66
C GLU A 70 17.32 -12.90 8.29
N PHE A 71 16.45 -13.06 9.29
CA PHE A 71 15.06 -13.47 9.07
C PHE A 71 14.11 -12.39 9.57
N LEU A 72 13.35 -11.80 8.64
CA LEU A 72 12.36 -10.77 8.90
C LEU A 72 10.97 -11.33 8.64
N GLY A 73 10.11 -11.26 9.65
CA GLY A 73 8.67 -11.46 9.49
C GLY A 73 8.00 -10.14 9.15
N SER A 74 6.94 -10.20 8.35
CA SER A 74 6.10 -9.05 8.00
C SER A 74 4.64 -9.42 8.16
N LEU A 75 3.88 -8.51 8.77
CA LEU A 75 2.42 -8.52 8.80
C LEU A 75 1.94 -7.22 8.19
N PHE A 76 0.92 -7.30 7.34
CA PHE A 76 0.43 -6.13 6.64
C PHE A 76 -1.09 -6.12 6.51
N VAL A 77 -1.62 -4.93 6.32
CA VAL A 77 -3.01 -4.69 5.90
C VAL A 77 -3.02 -3.56 4.89
N ASP A 78 -3.71 -3.80 3.77
CA ASP A 78 -3.95 -2.81 2.72
C ASP A 78 -5.45 -2.55 2.61
N ALA A 79 -5.81 -1.30 2.38
CA ALA A 79 -7.18 -0.88 2.10
C ALA A 79 -7.15 0.22 1.05
N GLY A 80 -8.04 0.15 0.06
CA GLY A 80 -8.08 1.14 -1.00
C GLY A 80 -9.41 1.15 -1.73
N LYS A 81 -9.62 2.22 -2.51
CA LYS A 81 -10.80 2.41 -3.34
C LYS A 81 -10.40 3.04 -4.66
N ALA A 82 -10.99 2.54 -5.74
CA ALA A 82 -10.94 3.14 -7.06
C ALA A 82 -12.37 3.54 -7.47
N TRP A 83 -12.54 4.71 -8.09
CA TRP A 83 -13.82 5.18 -8.58
C TRP A 83 -13.64 6.16 -9.74
N SER A 84 -14.68 6.26 -10.57
CA SER A 84 -14.83 7.30 -11.59
C SER A 84 -16.10 8.08 -11.30
N GLU A 85 -16.12 9.35 -11.69
CA GLU A 85 -17.37 10.13 -11.76
C GLU A 85 -17.90 9.97 -13.18
N ASP A 86 -19.20 9.69 -13.31
CA ASP A 86 -19.91 9.61 -14.60
C ASP A 86 -20.18 11.02 -15.17
#